data_AF-A0A9P0QMI9-F1
#
_entry.id   AF-A0A9P0QMI9-F1
#
_cell.length_a   1.000
_cell.length_b   1.000
_cell.length_c   1.000
_cell.angle_alpha   90.00
_cell.angle_beta   90.00
_cell.angle_gamma   90.00
#
_symmetry.space_group_name_H-M   'P 1'
#
loop_
_entity.id
_entity.type
_entity.pdbx_description
1 polymer ?
#
loop_
_entity_poly.entity_id
_entity_poly.type
_entity_poly.pdbx_seq_one_letter_code
_entity_poly.pdbx_strand_id
1 'polypeptide(L)'
;MVLVSTSDALIEVADSILDQLTDLEKLEYNKKGRKYRFVNNNFQRIREEDKHLIINPERLDDYSSVVSAYYILRSIGGELFEKYSDFCLSVIGVARELEVNGWYEEGSSVTTAAYAKYNPIEVKEEAMDFFTKVTDTHITQGLNLLVISKLNFLHTDHHIGTKLEGYYMSQFISDYYGEDSLLCHDILVALKSFVHWGNIKGILYKLEVPNINTDEALIKSFEKFPDPLEDFKVHVYNRYPSGTSKYSLLRKSIDVLADSNFSKLVPYPPVSTANTSSLTPPTSPSENYTKLDESFFDLEWLYQLCHDIEKNPIKYHLRSGVKSLSAEDPVNLSELSNTYSTHIDTILAFISLYMNIFEDTGGNFLLQHSKIPKFNDKLIEKYRSMYDSLEEVSEKVKSYKEKNWDDEDIVSRLEGEVNTPSLYDSVMRMRELFKDDYE
;
A
#
# COMPACT_ATOMS: atom_id res chain seq x y z
N MET A 1 17.50 -43.30 -55.97
CA MET A 1 16.65 -42.18 -55.50
C MET A 1 15.60 -42.81 -54.60
N VAL A 2 15.84 -42.79 -53.28
CA VAL A 2 14.97 -43.47 -52.30
C VAL A 2 13.77 -42.57 -52.08
N LEU A 3 12.57 -43.06 -52.43
CA LEU A 3 11.30 -42.39 -52.15
C LEU A 3 11.09 -42.45 -50.63
N VAL A 4 11.25 -41.31 -49.97
CA VAL A 4 10.85 -41.11 -48.57
C VAL A 4 9.36 -41.43 -48.49
N SER A 5 8.96 -42.35 -47.60
CA SER A 5 7.56 -42.70 -47.48
C SER A 5 6.78 -41.53 -46.89
N THR A 6 5.49 -41.40 -47.22
CA THR A 6 4.63 -40.35 -46.68
C THR A 6 4.58 -40.36 -45.14
N SER A 7 4.84 -41.53 -44.52
CA SER A 7 4.95 -41.67 -43.07
C SER A 7 6.22 -41.03 -42.53
N ASP A 8 7.35 -41.18 -43.23
CA ASP A 8 8.63 -40.60 -42.81
C ASP A 8 8.59 -39.08 -42.93
N ALA A 9 7.96 -38.55 -43.98
CA ALA A 9 7.74 -37.12 -44.15
C ALA A 9 6.82 -36.53 -43.06
N LEU A 10 5.82 -37.29 -42.59
CA LEU A 10 4.96 -36.88 -41.48
C LEU A 10 5.69 -36.88 -40.14
N ILE A 11 6.56 -37.86 -39.91
CA ILE A 11 7.42 -37.92 -38.72
C ILE A 11 8.39 -36.74 -38.71
N GLU A 12 9.04 -36.44 -39.84
CA GLU A 12 9.98 -35.33 -39.97
C GLU A 12 9.30 -33.96 -39.75
N VAL A 13 8.05 -33.78 -40.22
CA VAL A 13 7.25 -32.58 -39.93
C VAL A 13 6.84 -32.52 -38.45
N ALA A 14 6.46 -33.65 -37.84
CA ALA A 14 6.11 -33.70 -36.42
C ALA A 14 7.33 -33.37 -35.53
N ASP A 15 8.50 -33.93 -35.86
CA ASP A 15 9.77 -33.64 -35.19
C ASP A 15 10.17 -32.18 -35.37
N SER A 16 9.99 -31.60 -36.57
CA SER A 16 10.24 -30.17 -36.80
C SER A 16 9.29 -29.26 -36.00
N ILE A 17 8.02 -29.64 -35.85
CA ILE A 17 7.06 -28.91 -35.00
C ILE A 17 7.43 -29.04 -33.52
N LEU A 18 7.85 -30.23 -33.07
CA LEU A 18 8.31 -30.48 -31.70
C LEU A 18 9.60 -29.72 -31.39
N ASP A 19 10.55 -29.68 -32.32
CA ASP A 19 11.79 -28.90 -32.19
C ASP A 19 11.51 -27.39 -32.10
N GLN A 20 10.57 -26.89 -32.91
CA GLN A 20 10.08 -25.49 -32.82
C GLN A 20 9.37 -25.20 -31.50
N LEU A 21 8.69 -26.19 -30.89
CA LEU A 21 8.08 -26.06 -29.57
C LEU A 21 9.13 -26.00 -28.44
N THR A 22 10.24 -26.74 -28.55
CA THR A 22 11.37 -26.62 -27.59
C THR A 22 12.10 -25.28 -27.69
N ASP A 23 12.15 -24.66 -28.86
CA ASP A 23 12.73 -23.31 -29.01
C ASP A 23 11.81 -22.21 -28.45
N LEU A 24 10.50 -22.46 -28.38
CA LEU A 24 9.59 -21.58 -27.65
C LEU A 24 9.87 -21.57 -26.14
N GLU A 25 10.28 -22.69 -25.53
CA GLU A 25 10.65 -22.71 -24.09
C GLU A 25 11.88 -21.86 -23.76
N LYS A 26 12.74 -21.57 -24.75
CA LYS A 26 13.90 -20.67 -24.61
C LYS A 26 13.55 -19.20 -24.85
N LEU A 27 12.31 -18.91 -25.24
CA LEU A 27 11.86 -17.56 -25.57
C LEU A 27 11.66 -16.77 -24.28
N GLU A 28 12.71 -16.04 -23.91
CA GLU A 28 12.72 -15.14 -22.78
C GLU A 28 12.54 -13.70 -23.25
N TYR A 29 11.72 -12.93 -22.53
CA TYR A 29 11.64 -11.49 -22.77
C TYR A 29 11.49 -10.71 -21.47
N ASN A 30 11.98 -9.47 -21.50
CA ASN A 30 11.90 -8.54 -20.39
C ASN A 30 10.73 -7.57 -20.58
N LYS A 31 9.83 -7.50 -19.59
CA LYS A 31 8.75 -6.51 -19.55
C LYS A 31 8.72 -5.82 -18.20
N LYS A 32 8.92 -4.50 -18.20
CA LYS A 32 8.97 -3.67 -16.96
C LYS A 32 9.98 -4.21 -15.93
N GLY A 33 11.16 -4.63 -16.38
CA GLY A 33 12.24 -5.17 -15.52
C GLY A 33 11.95 -6.56 -14.93
N ARG A 34 11.02 -7.31 -15.51
CA ARG A 34 10.71 -8.69 -15.11
C ARG A 34 10.96 -9.61 -16.29
N LYS A 35 11.72 -10.69 -16.06
CA LYS A 35 11.93 -11.77 -17.02
C LYS A 35 10.72 -12.68 -17.08
N TYR A 36 10.30 -13.01 -18.28
CA TYR A 36 9.25 -13.98 -18.55
C TYR A 36 9.81 -15.04 -19.50
N ARG A 37 9.53 -16.31 -19.20
CA ARG A 37 9.83 -17.46 -20.05
C ARG A 37 8.53 -18.08 -20.49
N PHE A 38 8.48 -18.53 -21.74
CA PHE A 38 7.34 -19.29 -22.22
C PHE A 38 7.40 -20.71 -21.62
N VAL A 39 6.40 -21.07 -20.81
CA VAL A 39 6.29 -22.38 -20.15
C VAL A 39 4.82 -22.80 -20.17
N ASN A 40 4.52 -24.02 -20.64
CA ASN A 40 3.15 -24.54 -20.75
C ASN A 40 2.20 -23.62 -21.54
N ASN A 41 2.61 -23.21 -22.73
CA ASN A 41 1.81 -22.37 -23.64
C ASN A 41 1.44 -20.97 -23.09
N ASN A 42 2.13 -20.50 -22.05
CA ASN A 42 1.95 -19.18 -21.46
C ASN A 42 3.29 -18.58 -21.04
N PHE A 43 3.40 -17.25 -21.09
CA PHE A 43 4.56 -16.58 -20.52
C PHE A 43 4.45 -16.51 -19.00
N GLN A 44 5.29 -17.28 -18.33
CA GLN A 44 5.41 -17.30 -16.88
C GLN A 44 6.57 -16.40 -16.45
N ARG A 45 6.37 -15.66 -15.37
CA ARG A 45 7.45 -14.83 -14.80
C ARG A 45 8.54 -15.76 -14.26
N ILE A 46 9.76 -15.60 -14.75
CA ILE A 46 10.95 -16.22 -14.13
C ILE A 46 11.26 -15.38 -12.89
N ARG A 47 11.31 -16.03 -11.72
CA ARG A 47 11.89 -15.38 -10.54
C ARG A 47 13.40 -15.39 -10.73
N GLU A 48 14.01 -14.22 -10.66
CA GLU A 48 15.47 -14.08 -10.61
C GLU A 48 15.92 -14.53 -9.21
N GLU A 49 16.26 -15.81 -9.09
CA GLU A 49 16.59 -16.44 -7.81
C GLU A 49 18.05 -16.22 -7.39
N ASP A 50 18.85 -15.61 -8.26
CA ASP A 50 20.18 -15.05 -7.99
C ASP A 50 20.14 -13.83 -7.06
N LYS A 51 18.95 -13.42 -6.60
CA LYS A 51 18.70 -12.35 -5.61
C LYS A 51 18.23 -12.87 -4.25
N HIS A 52 18.01 -14.18 -4.13
CA HIS A 52 17.61 -14.78 -2.85
C HIS A 52 18.82 -14.90 -1.93
N LEU A 53 18.66 -14.49 -0.68
CA LEU A 53 19.68 -14.69 0.35
C LEU A 53 19.78 -16.19 0.67
N ILE A 54 20.98 -16.74 0.60
CA ILE A 54 21.24 -18.13 1.01
C ILE A 54 21.63 -18.14 2.47
N ILE A 55 20.98 -18.99 3.26
CA ILE A 55 21.24 -19.17 4.69
C ILE A 55 21.56 -20.64 5.00
N ASN A 56 22.26 -20.87 6.10
CA ASN A 56 22.49 -22.19 6.66
C ASN A 56 22.37 -22.13 8.20
N PRO A 57 21.14 -22.11 8.74
CA PRO A 57 20.91 -21.97 10.18
C PRO A 57 21.50 -23.13 11.01
N GLU A 58 21.71 -24.30 10.41
CA GLU A 58 22.33 -25.45 11.06
C GLU A 58 23.85 -25.32 11.21
N ARG A 59 24.49 -24.47 10.38
CA ARG A 59 25.95 -24.29 10.35
C ARG A 59 26.30 -22.81 10.18
N LEU A 60 26.09 -22.05 11.25
CA LEU A 60 26.37 -20.61 11.29
C LEU A 60 27.84 -20.27 11.00
N ASP A 61 28.78 -21.19 11.23
CA ASP A 61 30.21 -21.01 10.92
C ASP A 61 30.52 -21.01 9.42
N ASP A 62 29.58 -21.42 8.57
CA ASP A 62 29.74 -21.36 7.12
C ASP A 62 29.57 -19.94 6.56
N TYR A 63 29.00 -19.00 7.36
CA TYR A 63 28.71 -17.61 6.97
C TYR A 63 27.94 -17.51 5.65
N SER A 64 26.96 -18.41 5.45
CA SER A 64 26.28 -18.55 4.16
C SER A 64 25.57 -17.26 3.74
N SER A 65 24.91 -16.59 4.69
CA SER A 65 24.25 -15.29 4.47
C SER A 65 25.21 -14.19 4.05
N VAL A 66 26.37 -14.09 4.69
CA VAL A 66 27.41 -13.09 4.39
C VAL A 66 27.95 -13.29 2.97
N VAL A 67 28.35 -14.53 2.66
CA VAL A 67 28.93 -14.87 1.34
C VAL A 67 27.90 -14.67 0.23
N SER A 68 26.65 -15.05 0.48
CA SER A 68 25.53 -14.83 -0.45
C SER A 68 25.21 -13.34 -0.65
N ALA A 69 25.10 -12.55 0.42
CA ALA A 69 24.83 -11.12 0.31
C ALA A 69 25.93 -10.39 -0.45
N TYR A 70 27.21 -10.71 -0.17
CA TYR A 70 28.35 -10.16 -0.92
C TYR A 70 28.27 -10.52 -2.40
N TYR A 71 27.97 -11.79 -2.73
CA TYR A 71 27.80 -12.24 -4.11
C TYR A 71 26.69 -11.46 -4.84
N ILE A 72 25.53 -11.27 -4.19
CA ILE A 72 24.40 -10.51 -4.75
C ILE A 72 24.81 -9.06 -5.00
N LEU A 73 25.51 -8.41 -4.07
CA LEU A 73 25.98 -7.04 -4.26
C LEU A 73 27.01 -6.93 -5.39
N ARG A 74 27.92 -7.91 -5.49
CA ARG A 74 28.93 -7.96 -6.55
C ARG A 74 28.32 -8.18 -7.93
N SER A 75 27.24 -8.98 -8.02
CA SER A 75 26.57 -9.29 -9.28
C SER A 75 25.71 -8.15 -9.84
N ILE A 76 25.27 -7.21 -8.99
CA ILE A 76 24.59 -5.98 -9.43
C ILE A 76 25.55 -5.10 -10.27
N GLY A 77 26.85 -5.19 -10.00
CA GLY A 77 27.89 -4.45 -10.71
C GLY A 77 28.02 -2.99 -10.23
N GLY A 78 28.88 -2.24 -10.90
CA GLY A 78 29.17 -0.84 -10.61
C GLY A 78 30.29 -0.61 -9.58
N GLU A 79 30.51 0.65 -9.25
CA GLU A 79 31.48 1.11 -8.23
C GLU A 79 30.87 1.00 -6.81
N LEU A 80 29.90 0.10 -6.58
CA LEU A 80 29.12 0.03 -5.33
C LEU A 80 30.03 -0.20 -4.11
N PHE A 81 30.95 -1.17 -4.19
CA PHE A 81 31.92 -1.43 -3.12
C PHE A 81 32.97 -0.33 -2.96
N GLU A 82 33.26 0.42 -4.02
CA GLU A 82 34.28 1.48 -4.03
C GLU A 82 33.73 2.81 -3.49
N LYS A 83 32.53 3.20 -3.93
CA LYS A 83 31.88 4.48 -3.59
C LYS A 83 30.91 4.39 -2.42
N TYR A 84 30.28 3.24 -2.22
CA TYR A 84 29.22 3.06 -1.24
C TYR A 84 29.51 1.85 -0.32
N SER A 85 30.75 1.75 0.15
CA SER A 85 31.23 0.64 0.98
C SER A 85 30.39 0.45 2.25
N ASP A 86 30.04 1.54 2.93
CA ASP A 86 29.27 1.49 4.18
C ASP A 86 27.84 0.96 3.97
N PHE A 87 27.24 1.22 2.80
CA PHE A 87 25.97 0.63 2.40
C PHE A 87 26.10 -0.89 2.23
N CYS A 88 27.14 -1.35 1.52
CA CYS A 88 27.42 -2.78 1.38
C CYS A 88 27.66 -3.46 2.74
N LEU A 89 28.43 -2.82 3.63
CA LEU A 89 28.68 -3.33 4.99
C LEU A 89 27.40 -3.44 5.79
N SER A 90 26.49 -2.49 5.64
CA SER A 90 25.18 -2.51 6.31
C SER A 90 24.31 -3.67 5.81
N VAL A 91 24.23 -3.88 4.50
CA VAL A 91 23.47 -5.00 3.90
C VAL A 91 24.03 -6.35 4.33
N ILE A 92 25.37 -6.52 4.28
CA ILE A 92 26.03 -7.78 4.64
C ILE A 92 25.95 -8.04 6.15
N GLY A 93 26.15 -7.02 6.98
CA GLY A 93 26.01 -7.13 8.43
C GLY A 93 24.61 -7.59 8.83
N VAL A 94 23.58 -6.97 8.24
CA VAL A 94 22.20 -7.39 8.49
C VAL A 94 21.91 -8.78 7.95
N ALA A 95 22.45 -9.18 6.79
CA ALA A 95 22.28 -10.54 6.28
C ALA A 95 22.74 -11.60 7.30
N ARG A 96 23.85 -11.32 8.01
CA ARG A 96 24.32 -12.16 9.11
C ARG A 96 23.32 -12.21 10.27
N GLU A 97 22.85 -11.06 10.72
CA GLU A 97 21.89 -10.98 11.83
C GLU A 97 20.57 -11.68 11.51
N LEU A 98 20.09 -11.61 10.26
CA LEU A 98 18.91 -12.34 9.80
C LEU A 98 19.11 -13.85 9.98
N GLU A 99 20.25 -14.40 9.55
CA GLU A 99 20.57 -15.83 9.66
C GLU A 99 20.73 -16.28 11.12
N VAL A 100 21.48 -15.52 11.93
CA VAL A 100 21.77 -15.86 13.33
C VAL A 100 20.53 -15.85 14.20
N ASN A 101 19.65 -14.88 14.01
CA ASN A 101 18.48 -14.69 14.87
C ASN A 101 17.19 -15.27 14.27
N GLY A 102 17.20 -15.71 13.01
CA GLY A 102 15.99 -16.23 12.35
C GLY A 102 14.98 -15.15 12.00
N TRP A 103 15.42 -13.94 11.64
CA TRP A 103 14.55 -12.80 11.31
C TRP A 103 14.07 -12.77 9.85
N TYR A 104 13.94 -13.93 9.22
CA TYR A 104 13.55 -14.10 7.81
C TYR A 104 12.27 -14.93 7.67
N GLU A 105 11.80 -15.08 6.43
CA GLU A 105 10.70 -15.98 6.06
C GLU A 105 11.16 -16.88 4.91
N GLU A 106 11.28 -18.19 5.15
CA GLU A 106 11.72 -19.16 4.14
C GLU A 106 10.77 -19.20 2.93
N GLY A 107 11.32 -19.35 1.73
CA GLY A 107 10.55 -19.49 0.49
C GLY A 107 10.01 -18.18 -0.10
N SER A 108 10.26 -17.04 0.56
CA SER A 108 9.93 -15.71 0.04
C SER A 108 11.07 -15.14 -0.82
N SER A 109 12.17 -14.74 -0.19
CA SER A 109 13.41 -14.25 -0.80
C SER A 109 14.66 -14.71 -0.04
N VAL A 110 14.48 -15.73 0.81
CA VAL A 110 15.51 -16.41 1.57
C VAL A 110 15.37 -17.90 1.30
N THR A 111 16.48 -18.59 1.03
CA THR A 111 16.54 -20.02 0.73
C THR A 111 17.64 -20.68 1.53
N THR A 112 17.46 -21.94 1.89
CA THR A 112 18.54 -22.69 2.55
C THR A 112 19.59 -23.12 1.53
N ALA A 113 20.83 -23.32 1.98
CA ALA A 113 21.93 -23.77 1.13
C ALA A 113 21.59 -25.04 0.31
N ALA A 114 20.77 -25.94 0.87
CA ALA A 114 20.32 -27.16 0.20
C ALA A 114 19.39 -26.91 -1.00
N TYR A 115 18.65 -25.79 -1.01
CA TYR A 115 17.71 -25.41 -2.07
C TYR A 115 18.18 -24.20 -2.89
N ALA A 116 19.43 -23.77 -2.71
CA ALA A 116 20.00 -22.65 -3.44
C ALA A 116 20.17 -22.96 -4.94
N LYS A 117 19.79 -22.02 -5.80
CA LYS A 117 19.94 -22.16 -7.26
C LYS A 117 21.25 -21.60 -7.82
N TYR A 118 22.08 -21.01 -6.96
CA TYR A 118 23.41 -20.53 -7.28
C TYR A 118 24.35 -20.82 -6.12
N ASN A 119 25.65 -20.85 -6.40
CA ASN A 119 26.68 -21.15 -5.43
C ASN A 119 27.63 -19.94 -5.29
N PRO A 120 27.60 -19.19 -4.18
CA PRO A 120 28.43 -18.02 -3.99
C PRO A 120 29.84 -18.36 -3.46
N ILE A 121 30.25 -19.63 -3.41
CA ILE A 121 31.51 -20.02 -2.76
C ILE A 121 32.76 -19.40 -3.38
N GLU A 122 32.70 -19.05 -4.67
CA GLU A 122 33.81 -18.42 -5.39
C GLU A 122 34.21 -17.06 -4.80
N VAL A 123 33.29 -16.37 -4.13
CA VAL A 123 33.54 -15.05 -3.54
C VAL A 123 33.78 -15.12 -2.02
N LYS A 124 33.91 -16.33 -1.45
CA LYS A 124 33.97 -16.53 0.00
C LYS A 124 35.11 -15.77 0.67
N GLU A 125 36.32 -15.86 0.14
CA GLU A 125 37.49 -15.20 0.76
C GLU A 125 37.32 -13.68 0.79
N GLU A 126 36.93 -13.08 -0.35
CA GLU A 126 36.66 -11.64 -0.45
C GLU A 126 35.52 -11.20 0.49
N ALA A 127 34.43 -11.98 0.52
CA ALA A 127 33.28 -11.69 1.36
C ALA A 127 33.64 -11.69 2.86
N MET A 128 34.47 -12.65 3.28
CA MET A 128 34.91 -12.74 4.67
C MET A 128 35.87 -11.59 5.04
N ASP A 129 36.82 -11.23 4.16
CA ASP A 129 37.68 -10.06 4.39
C ASP A 129 36.85 -8.78 4.52
N PHE A 130 35.89 -8.58 3.63
CA PHE A 130 34.99 -7.43 3.67
C PHE A 130 34.14 -7.41 4.94
N PHE A 131 33.60 -8.57 5.35
CA PHE A 131 32.77 -8.70 6.55
C PHE A 131 33.50 -8.32 7.85
N THR A 132 34.83 -8.47 7.92
CA THR A 132 35.60 -8.05 9.10
C THR A 132 35.48 -6.55 9.44
N LYS A 133 35.02 -5.74 8.48
CA LYS A 133 34.84 -4.28 8.61
C LYS A 133 33.42 -3.91 9.06
N VAL A 134 32.51 -4.87 9.21
CA VAL A 134 31.16 -4.62 9.70
C VAL A 134 31.23 -4.13 11.16
N THR A 135 30.40 -3.15 11.48
CA THR A 135 30.30 -2.53 12.80
C THR A 135 28.84 -2.54 13.26
N ASP A 136 28.60 -2.31 14.54
CA ASP A 136 27.24 -2.18 15.09
C ASP A 136 26.46 -1.03 14.44
N THR A 137 27.16 0.03 14.01
CA THR A 137 26.56 1.14 13.28
C THR A 137 26.02 0.66 11.93
N HIS A 138 26.79 -0.12 11.17
CA HIS A 138 26.34 -0.68 9.90
C HIS A 138 25.10 -1.57 10.08
N ILE A 139 25.10 -2.42 11.12
CA ILE A 139 23.96 -3.28 11.44
C ILE A 139 22.72 -2.43 11.76
N THR A 140 22.87 -1.42 12.62
CA THR A 140 21.77 -0.51 13.00
C THR A 140 21.20 0.22 11.79
N GLN A 141 22.05 0.77 10.93
CA GLN A 141 21.64 1.48 9.72
C GLN A 141 20.88 0.54 8.77
N GLY A 142 21.37 -0.67 8.54
CA GLY A 142 20.69 -1.66 7.70
C GLY A 142 19.35 -2.12 8.28
N LEU A 143 19.26 -2.33 9.59
CA LEU A 143 18.00 -2.71 10.24
C LEU A 143 16.96 -1.59 10.14
N ASN A 144 17.37 -0.32 10.30
CA ASN A 144 16.49 0.83 10.09
C ASN A 144 15.90 0.82 8.67
N LEU A 145 16.72 0.56 7.65
CA LEU A 145 16.23 0.42 6.27
C LEU A 145 15.23 -0.73 6.10
N LEU A 146 15.45 -1.88 6.75
CA LEU A 146 14.47 -2.98 6.74
C LEU A 146 13.15 -2.54 7.36
N VAL A 147 13.17 -1.92 8.53
CA VAL A 147 11.98 -1.45 9.24
C VAL A 147 11.18 -0.47 8.38
N ILE A 148 11.83 0.56 7.85
CA ILE A 148 11.17 1.57 7.01
C ILE A 148 10.62 0.95 5.73
N SER A 149 11.31 -0.03 5.15
CA SER A 149 10.79 -0.74 3.98
C SER A 149 9.49 -1.52 4.29
N LYS A 150 9.31 -2.00 5.52
CA LYS A 150 8.07 -2.70 5.92
C LYS A 150 6.94 -1.71 6.21
N LEU A 151 7.28 -0.56 6.78
CA LEU A 151 6.37 0.57 6.95
C LEU A 151 5.88 1.11 5.58
N ASN A 152 6.80 1.30 4.62
CA ASN A 152 6.46 1.64 3.24
C ASN A 152 5.54 0.60 2.60
N PHE A 153 5.82 -0.69 2.84
CA PHE A 153 4.95 -1.77 2.35
C PHE A 153 3.54 -1.65 2.91
N LEU A 154 3.39 -1.39 4.22
CA LEU A 154 2.10 -1.19 4.87
C LEU A 154 1.30 -0.08 4.18
N HIS A 155 1.92 1.03 3.80
CA HIS A 155 1.21 2.16 3.18
C HIS A 155 1.04 2.06 1.66
N THR A 156 1.89 1.31 0.95
CA THR A 156 1.98 1.38 -0.53
C THR A 156 1.92 0.06 -1.28
N ASP A 157 1.88 -1.11 -0.60
CA ASP A 157 2.07 -2.45 -1.19
C ASP A 157 3.48 -2.68 -1.78
N HIS A 158 4.39 -1.73 -1.60
CA HIS A 158 5.76 -1.81 -2.08
C HIS A 158 6.73 -1.55 -0.94
N HIS A 159 7.70 -2.45 -0.75
CA HIS A 159 8.79 -2.17 0.18
C HIS A 159 9.63 -1.00 -0.33
N ILE A 160 9.92 -1.03 -1.64
CA ILE A 160 10.61 0.01 -2.40
C ILE A 160 10.00 0.07 -3.80
N GLY A 161 9.75 1.29 -4.29
CA GLY A 161 9.14 1.55 -5.59
C GLY A 161 10.10 1.44 -6.79
N THR A 162 9.74 2.08 -7.89
CA THR A 162 10.64 2.24 -9.05
C THR A 162 11.73 3.28 -8.81
N LYS A 163 11.57 4.10 -7.77
CA LYS A 163 12.53 5.06 -7.21
C LYS A 163 12.56 4.90 -5.69
N LEU A 164 13.54 5.54 -5.05
CA LEU A 164 13.51 5.72 -3.59
C LEU A 164 12.40 6.70 -3.26
N GLU A 165 11.30 6.16 -2.72
CA GLU A 165 10.11 6.88 -2.32
C GLU A 165 9.85 6.64 -0.83
N GLY A 166 9.16 7.58 -0.20
CA GLY A 166 8.91 7.59 1.23
C GLY A 166 9.91 8.48 1.98
N TYR A 167 9.37 9.35 2.83
CA TYR A 167 10.12 10.39 3.54
C TYR A 167 11.33 9.81 4.28
N TYR A 168 11.10 8.82 5.15
CA TYR A 168 12.17 8.19 5.93
C TYR A 168 13.16 7.43 5.06
N MET A 169 12.73 6.68 4.05
CA MET A 169 13.66 5.92 3.20
C MET A 169 14.65 6.86 2.50
N SER A 170 14.18 7.96 1.93
CA SER A 170 15.05 8.98 1.34
C SER A 170 15.95 9.65 2.39
N GLN A 171 15.39 10.02 3.54
CA GLN A 171 16.15 10.64 4.62
C GLN A 171 17.31 9.75 5.09
N PHE A 172 17.05 8.49 5.45
CA PHE A 172 18.09 7.61 5.97
C PHE A 172 19.13 7.19 4.93
N ILE A 173 18.74 7.03 3.67
CA ILE A 173 19.71 6.77 2.61
C ILE A 173 20.66 7.97 2.46
N SER A 174 20.12 9.19 2.46
CA SER A 174 20.93 10.41 2.43
C SER A 174 21.81 10.58 3.66
N ASP A 175 21.25 10.40 4.85
CA ASP A 175 21.93 10.63 6.13
C ASP A 175 23.04 9.59 6.38
N TYR A 176 22.84 8.34 5.96
CA TYR A 176 23.80 7.26 6.19
C TYR A 176 24.84 7.13 5.08
N TYR A 177 24.48 7.39 3.82
CA TYR A 177 25.33 7.07 2.67
C TYR A 177 25.55 8.25 1.71
N GLY A 178 25.11 9.45 2.10
CA GLY A 178 25.28 10.71 1.35
C GLY A 178 24.18 10.99 0.32
N GLU A 179 23.97 12.25 -0.04
CA GLU A 179 22.89 12.64 -0.99
C GLU A 179 23.01 11.97 -2.37
N ASP A 180 24.23 11.76 -2.86
CA ASP A 180 24.49 11.11 -4.16
C ASP A 180 23.92 9.68 -4.24
N SER A 181 23.79 9.02 -3.08
CA SER A 181 23.22 7.68 -2.98
C SER A 181 21.74 7.62 -3.40
N LEU A 182 21.00 8.73 -3.28
CA LEU A 182 19.59 8.83 -3.66
C LEU A 182 19.37 8.62 -5.17
N LEU A 183 20.38 8.96 -5.97
CA LEU A 183 20.34 8.89 -7.43
C LEU A 183 21.07 7.64 -7.97
N CYS A 184 21.72 6.87 -7.10
CA CYS A 184 22.46 5.68 -7.50
C CYS A 184 21.51 4.53 -7.85
N HIS A 185 21.54 4.10 -9.12
CA HIS A 185 20.72 2.98 -9.58
C HIS A 185 21.08 1.66 -8.89
N ASP A 186 22.37 1.42 -8.64
CA ASP A 186 22.86 0.17 -8.07
C ASP A 186 22.42 0.01 -6.60
N ILE A 187 22.41 1.12 -5.83
CA ILE A 187 21.83 1.14 -4.48
C ILE A 187 20.34 0.78 -4.52
N LEU A 188 19.57 1.36 -5.44
CA LEU A 188 18.16 1.04 -5.58
C LEU A 188 17.93 -0.44 -5.91
N VAL A 189 18.76 -1.03 -6.78
CA VAL A 189 18.67 -2.45 -7.14
C VAL A 189 19.06 -3.33 -5.95
N ALA A 190 20.13 -3.00 -5.22
CA ALA A 190 20.58 -3.71 -4.04
C ALA A 190 19.52 -3.69 -2.94
N LEU A 191 18.96 -2.51 -2.65
CA LEU A 191 17.88 -2.32 -1.70
C LEU A 191 16.65 -3.16 -2.06
N LYS A 192 16.26 -3.22 -3.34
CA LYS A 192 15.13 -4.05 -3.79
C LYS A 192 15.33 -5.53 -3.46
N SER A 193 16.55 -6.04 -3.49
CA SER A 193 16.84 -7.42 -3.06
C SER A 193 16.82 -7.50 -1.53
N PHE A 194 17.61 -6.66 -0.87
CA PHE A 194 17.83 -6.64 0.57
C PHE A 194 16.54 -6.56 1.39
N VAL A 195 15.65 -5.62 1.06
CA VAL A 195 14.44 -5.38 1.86
C VAL A 195 13.49 -6.57 1.89
N HIS A 196 13.60 -7.52 0.95
CA HIS A 196 12.76 -8.71 0.94
C HIS A 196 13.29 -9.84 1.84
N TRP A 197 14.52 -9.78 2.33
CA TRP A 197 15.10 -10.85 3.16
C TRP A 197 14.52 -10.88 4.58
N GLY A 198 14.16 -9.72 5.14
CA GLY A 198 13.57 -9.63 6.48
C GLY A 198 12.10 -10.05 6.54
N ASN A 199 11.72 -10.75 7.61
CA ASN A 199 10.36 -11.22 7.87
C ASN A 199 9.38 -10.03 8.03
N ILE A 200 8.35 -9.97 7.18
CA ILE A 200 7.39 -8.86 7.21
C ILE A 200 6.57 -8.84 8.50
N LYS A 201 6.12 -10.01 8.99
CA LYS A 201 5.21 -10.11 10.13
C LYS A 201 5.94 -9.75 11.43
N GLY A 202 7.16 -10.27 11.61
CA GLY A 202 7.98 -9.94 12.78
C GLY A 202 8.32 -8.45 12.88
N ILE A 203 8.66 -7.81 11.75
CA ILE A 203 8.97 -6.38 11.74
C ILE A 203 7.71 -5.52 11.97
N LEU A 204 6.57 -5.87 11.36
CA LEU A 204 5.31 -5.15 11.63
C LEU A 204 4.85 -5.33 13.08
N TYR A 205 5.11 -6.49 13.69
CA TYR A 205 4.90 -6.72 15.12
C TYR A 205 5.78 -5.80 15.98
N LYS A 206 7.07 -5.65 15.64
CA LYS A 206 7.97 -4.70 16.33
C LYS A 206 7.59 -3.23 16.13
N LEU A 207 6.87 -2.91 15.04
CA LEU A 207 6.26 -1.59 14.80
C LEU A 207 4.93 -1.41 15.54
N GLU A 208 4.53 -2.36 16.38
CA GLU A 208 3.30 -2.32 17.17
C GLU A 208 2.02 -2.22 16.33
N VAL A 209 2.08 -2.71 15.08
CA VAL A 209 0.88 -2.84 14.26
C VAL A 209 -0.05 -3.88 14.92
N PRO A 210 -1.32 -3.55 15.19
CA PRO A 210 -2.20 -4.45 15.93
C PRO A 210 -2.59 -5.66 15.08
N ASN A 211 -2.92 -6.77 15.76
CA ASN A 211 -3.50 -7.99 15.18
C ASN A 211 -2.70 -8.64 14.04
N ILE A 212 -1.37 -8.47 14.02
CA ILE A 212 -0.50 -9.22 13.10
C ILE A 212 -0.59 -10.72 13.43
N ASN A 213 -0.64 -11.56 12.40
CA ASN A 213 -0.59 -13.01 12.52
C ASN A 213 0.83 -13.50 12.86
N THR A 214 1.14 -13.53 14.15
CA THR A 214 2.40 -14.06 14.68
C THR A 214 2.17 -15.33 15.50
N ASP A 215 3.08 -16.29 15.41
CA ASP A 215 3.15 -17.44 16.32
C ASP A 215 4.18 -17.21 17.44
N GLU A 216 4.18 -18.07 18.46
CA GLU A 216 5.10 -17.98 19.59
C GLU A 216 6.58 -18.07 19.17
N ALA A 217 6.87 -18.84 18.12
CA ALA A 217 8.22 -19.01 17.60
C ALA A 217 8.75 -17.71 16.98
N LEU A 218 7.91 -17.01 16.20
CA LEU A 218 8.22 -15.73 15.59
C LEU A 218 8.39 -14.64 16.65
N ILE A 219 7.49 -14.57 17.63
CA ILE A 219 7.59 -13.60 18.74
C ILE A 219 8.92 -13.80 19.46
N LYS A 220 9.25 -15.03 19.84
CA LYS A 220 10.50 -15.38 20.52
C LYS A 220 11.74 -15.04 19.69
N SER A 221 11.70 -15.28 18.37
CA SER A 221 12.78 -14.88 17.45
C SER A 221 12.98 -13.36 17.45
N PHE A 222 11.89 -12.59 17.47
CA PHE A 222 11.93 -11.13 17.44
C PHE A 222 12.12 -10.46 18.81
N GLU A 223 12.21 -11.20 19.92
CA GLU A 223 12.58 -10.65 21.24
C GLU A 223 13.94 -9.95 21.21
N LYS A 224 14.88 -10.48 20.42
CA LYS A 224 16.23 -9.90 20.25
C LYS A 224 16.28 -8.81 19.17
N PHE A 225 15.21 -8.63 18.40
CA PHE A 225 15.18 -7.62 17.35
C PHE A 225 15.16 -6.23 18.02
N PRO A 226 16.06 -5.31 17.64
CA PRO A 226 16.13 -3.97 18.23
C PRO A 226 14.80 -3.23 18.13
N ASP A 227 14.47 -2.44 19.15
CA ASP A 227 13.25 -1.64 19.11
C ASP A 227 13.33 -0.59 17.99
N PRO A 228 12.32 -0.52 17.10
CA PRO A 228 12.23 0.54 16.11
C PRO A 228 12.21 1.92 16.77
N LEU A 229 12.68 2.94 16.04
CA LEU A 229 12.53 4.33 16.45
C LEU A 229 11.06 4.66 16.70
N GLU A 230 10.79 5.42 17.75
CA GLU A 230 9.42 5.75 18.18
C GLU A 230 8.62 6.46 17.07
N ASP A 231 9.27 7.35 16.33
CA ASP A 231 8.71 8.01 15.16
C ASP A 231 8.13 7.02 14.12
N PHE A 232 8.71 5.83 13.97
CA PHE A 232 8.21 4.81 13.04
C PHE A 232 6.91 4.17 13.50
N LYS A 233 6.76 3.98 14.82
CA LYS A 233 5.54 3.45 15.42
C LYS A 233 4.40 4.44 15.27
N VAL A 234 4.66 5.71 15.56
CA VAL A 234 3.68 6.79 15.30
C VAL A 234 3.34 6.85 13.80
N HIS A 235 4.33 6.72 12.93
CA HIS A 235 4.11 6.81 11.48
C HIS A 235 3.25 5.67 10.90
N VAL A 236 3.07 4.55 11.62
CA VAL A 236 2.09 3.51 11.24
C VAL A 236 0.73 4.13 10.93
N TYR A 237 0.29 5.08 11.77
CA TYR A 237 -1.03 5.70 11.73
C TYR A 237 -1.11 6.97 10.88
N ASN A 238 0.03 7.54 10.47
CA ASN A 238 0.04 8.74 9.62
C ASN A 238 -0.59 8.50 8.23
N ARG A 239 -0.64 7.24 7.78
CA ARG A 239 -1.23 6.86 6.50
C ARG A 239 -2.02 5.57 6.62
N TYR A 240 -3.09 5.54 5.86
CA TYR A 240 -3.94 4.37 5.72
C TYR A 240 -3.18 3.24 5.02
N PRO A 241 -3.50 1.97 5.34
CA PRO A 241 -2.86 0.82 4.73
C PRO A 241 -3.14 0.77 3.23
N SER A 242 -2.24 0.13 2.48
CA SER A 242 -2.34 0.05 1.03
C SER A 242 -3.68 -0.54 0.58
N GLY A 243 -4.27 0.09 -0.43
CA GLY A 243 -5.58 -0.27 -0.98
C GLY A 243 -6.77 0.49 -0.37
N THR A 244 -6.58 1.22 0.73
CA THR A 244 -7.68 1.93 1.43
C THR A 244 -7.66 3.45 1.26
N SER A 245 -6.68 4.00 0.53
CA SER A 245 -6.49 5.46 0.37
C SER A 245 -7.70 6.23 -0.15
N LYS A 246 -8.61 5.58 -0.89
CA LYS A 246 -9.87 6.21 -1.33
C LYS A 246 -10.79 6.56 -0.15
N TYR A 247 -10.85 5.75 0.90
CA TYR A 247 -11.72 6.00 2.06
C TYR A 247 -11.19 7.17 2.88
N SER A 248 -9.87 7.21 3.11
CA SER A 248 -9.20 8.38 3.72
C SER A 248 -9.45 9.67 2.93
N LEU A 249 -9.40 9.62 1.60
CA LEU A 249 -9.74 10.76 0.76
C LEU A 249 -11.18 11.23 0.98
N LEU A 250 -12.15 10.31 1.02
CA LEU A 250 -13.56 10.65 1.25
C LEU A 250 -13.75 11.32 2.62
N ARG A 251 -13.26 10.71 3.70
CA ARG A 251 -13.38 11.25 5.07
C ARG A 251 -12.76 12.64 5.16
N LYS A 252 -11.51 12.79 4.71
CA LYS A 252 -10.80 14.08 4.71
C LYS A 252 -11.51 15.13 3.86
N SER A 253 -12.06 14.75 2.70
CA SER A 253 -12.80 15.68 1.86
C SER A 253 -14.06 16.17 2.58
N ILE A 254 -14.82 15.26 3.20
CA ILE A 254 -16.03 15.61 3.95
C ILE A 254 -15.70 16.49 5.16
N ASP A 255 -14.62 16.20 5.89
CA ASP A 255 -14.13 17.05 6.98
C ASP A 255 -13.82 18.47 6.49
N VAL A 256 -13.08 18.60 5.38
CA VAL A 256 -12.78 19.91 4.78
C VAL A 256 -14.05 20.66 4.37
N LEU A 257 -15.03 19.96 3.78
CA LEU A 257 -16.30 20.60 3.41
C LEU A 257 -17.09 21.05 4.64
N ALA A 258 -17.09 20.27 5.71
CA ALA A 258 -17.75 20.64 6.96
C ALA A 258 -17.10 21.86 7.62
N ASP A 259 -15.79 22.03 7.48
CA ASP A 259 -15.08 23.19 8.05
C ASP A 259 -15.22 24.48 7.20
N SER A 260 -15.94 24.44 6.07
CA SER A 260 -16.20 25.62 5.24
C SER A 260 -17.31 26.51 5.81
N ASN A 261 -17.27 27.81 5.48
CA ASN A 261 -18.14 28.84 6.08
C ASN A 261 -19.64 28.56 5.93
N PHE A 262 -20.06 27.95 4.82
CA PHE A 262 -21.48 27.73 4.50
C PHE A 262 -21.95 26.29 4.70
N SER A 263 -21.12 25.41 5.28
CA SER A 263 -21.46 24.00 5.52
C SER A 263 -22.69 23.80 6.40
N LYS A 264 -22.96 24.73 7.32
CA LYS A 264 -24.16 24.78 8.17
C LYS A 264 -25.45 25.06 7.40
N LEU A 265 -25.34 25.67 6.22
CA LEU A 265 -26.49 25.98 5.36
C LEU A 265 -26.79 24.89 4.34
N VAL A 266 -25.82 23.99 4.11
CA VAL A 266 -25.97 22.90 3.15
C VAL A 266 -26.72 21.75 3.83
N PRO A 267 -27.93 21.39 3.35
CA PRO A 267 -28.68 20.29 3.92
C PRO A 267 -27.92 18.98 3.70
N TYR A 268 -28.00 18.07 4.68
CA TYR A 268 -27.49 16.72 4.49
C TYR A 268 -28.24 16.04 3.34
N PRO A 269 -27.53 15.46 2.35
CA PRO A 269 -28.18 14.84 1.20
C PRO A 269 -29.22 13.79 1.62
N PRO A 270 -30.43 13.80 1.05
CA PRO A 270 -31.48 12.88 1.45
C PRO A 270 -31.05 11.43 1.18
N VAL A 271 -31.19 10.60 2.21
CA VAL A 271 -31.10 9.16 2.09
C VAL A 271 -32.37 8.70 1.39
N SER A 272 -32.29 7.99 0.26
CA SER A 272 -33.49 7.45 -0.39
C SER A 272 -34.15 6.42 0.54
N THR A 273 -35.12 6.85 1.33
CA THR A 273 -35.93 5.98 2.19
C THR A 273 -37.03 5.32 1.38
N ALA A 274 -36.66 4.45 0.46
CA ALA A 274 -37.58 3.41 0.00
C ALA A 274 -37.49 2.24 1.01
N ASN A 275 -38.38 2.27 2.02
CA ASN A 275 -38.63 1.25 3.05
C ASN A 275 -37.78 1.32 4.34
N THR A 276 -38.04 2.29 5.21
CA THR A 276 -37.68 2.20 6.64
C THR A 276 -38.91 2.33 7.53
N SER A 277 -39.64 1.24 7.65
CA SER A 277 -40.45 0.93 8.84
C SER A 277 -39.82 -0.24 9.57
N SER A 278 -38.69 0.00 10.25
CA SER A 278 -38.30 -0.61 11.54
C SER A 278 -36.87 -0.19 11.88
N LEU A 279 -36.74 0.65 12.91
CA LEU A 279 -35.48 0.92 13.59
C LEU A 279 -35.22 -0.22 14.58
N THR A 280 -34.39 -1.18 14.18
CA THR A 280 -33.58 -1.98 15.11
C THR A 280 -32.17 -2.09 14.55
N PRO A 281 -31.12 -1.80 15.36
CA PRO A 281 -29.74 -1.99 14.92
C PRO A 281 -29.46 -3.48 14.65
N PRO A 282 -28.75 -3.85 13.59
CA PRO A 282 -28.35 -5.23 13.37
C PRO A 282 -27.27 -5.62 14.39
N THR A 283 -27.58 -6.61 15.23
CA THR A 283 -26.70 -7.12 16.30
C THR A 283 -25.78 -8.26 15.86
N SER A 284 -25.60 -8.53 14.57
CA SER A 284 -24.71 -9.61 14.11
C SER A 284 -24.33 -9.53 12.63
N PRO A 285 -23.07 -9.84 12.25
CA PRO A 285 -22.59 -9.79 10.87
C PRO A 285 -22.82 -11.13 10.17
N SER A 286 -24.06 -11.48 9.87
CA SER A 286 -24.36 -12.53 8.89
C SER A 286 -25.85 -12.47 8.52
N GLU A 287 -26.16 -11.94 7.34
CA GLU A 287 -27.17 -12.45 6.40
C GLU A 287 -27.48 -11.45 5.28
N ASN A 288 -27.19 -11.87 4.04
CA ASN A 288 -27.82 -11.53 2.77
C ASN A 288 -28.39 -10.10 2.58
N TYR A 289 -27.55 -9.19 2.07
CA TYR A 289 -28.01 -7.97 1.43
C TYR A 289 -28.54 -8.26 0.02
N THR A 290 -29.87 -8.33 -0.12
CA THR A 290 -30.54 -8.21 -1.42
C THR A 290 -30.36 -6.80 -1.99
N LYS A 291 -29.99 -6.74 -3.28
CA LYS A 291 -29.92 -5.54 -4.15
C LYS A 291 -30.93 -4.46 -3.75
N LEU A 292 -30.43 -3.35 -3.19
CA LEU A 292 -31.15 -2.09 -3.02
C LEU A 292 -30.77 -1.16 -4.16
N ASP A 293 -31.81 -0.65 -4.84
CA ASP A 293 -31.73 0.36 -5.89
C ASP A 293 -31.61 1.76 -5.24
N GLU A 294 -30.91 2.67 -5.94
CA GLU A 294 -30.80 4.12 -5.71
C GLU A 294 -29.86 4.65 -4.59
N SER A 295 -29.21 5.78 -4.89
CA SER A 295 -28.02 6.37 -4.27
C SER A 295 -28.11 6.62 -2.76
N PHE A 296 -27.18 6.06 -1.99
CA PHE A 296 -27.11 6.22 -0.54
C PHE A 296 -25.91 7.12 -0.17
N PHE A 297 -26.18 8.28 0.44
CA PHE A 297 -25.18 9.17 1.03
C PHE A 297 -25.11 8.89 2.54
N ASP A 298 -24.06 8.21 2.99
CA ASP A 298 -23.94 7.72 4.36
C ASP A 298 -22.55 7.99 4.94
N LEU A 299 -22.49 8.99 5.82
CA LEU A 299 -21.29 9.31 6.56
C LEU A 299 -21.04 8.37 7.74
N GLU A 300 -22.08 7.74 8.30
CA GLU A 300 -21.91 6.83 9.42
C GLU A 300 -21.15 5.57 8.97
N TRP A 301 -21.53 5.00 7.83
CA TRP A 301 -20.74 3.95 7.17
C TRP A 301 -19.30 4.39 6.89
N LEU A 302 -19.10 5.58 6.31
CA LEU A 302 -17.78 6.04 5.91
C LEU A 302 -16.86 6.19 7.12
N TYR A 303 -17.34 6.86 8.17
CA TYR A 303 -16.55 7.11 9.38
C TYR A 303 -16.31 5.83 10.16
N GLN A 304 -17.32 4.97 10.31
CA GLN A 304 -17.14 3.64 10.93
C GLN A 304 -16.10 2.81 10.18
N LEU A 305 -16.15 2.78 8.85
CA LEU A 305 -15.15 2.05 8.06
C LEU A 305 -13.74 2.63 8.23
N CYS A 306 -13.62 3.96 8.29
CA CYS A 306 -12.32 4.61 8.53
C CYS A 306 -11.78 4.28 9.92
N HIS A 307 -12.64 4.33 10.94
CA HIS A 307 -12.34 3.94 12.31
C HIS A 307 -11.88 2.47 12.41
N ASP A 308 -12.58 1.56 11.73
CA ASP A 308 -12.23 0.14 11.69
C ASP A 308 -10.85 -0.08 11.03
N ILE A 309 -10.55 0.68 9.97
CA ILE A 309 -9.23 0.66 9.31
C ILE A 309 -8.14 1.16 10.25
N GLU A 310 -8.38 2.23 11.00
CA GLU A 310 -7.41 2.83 11.93
C GLU A 310 -7.14 1.90 13.13
N LYS A 311 -8.18 1.22 13.65
CA LYS A 311 -8.04 0.25 14.74
C LYS A 311 -7.35 -1.05 14.32
N ASN A 312 -7.55 -1.50 13.08
CA ASN A 312 -6.94 -2.74 12.59
C ASN A 312 -6.43 -2.59 11.14
N PRO A 313 -5.35 -1.82 10.91
CA PRO A 313 -4.89 -1.50 9.57
C PRO A 313 -4.42 -2.73 8.79
N ILE A 314 -3.88 -3.75 9.48
CA ILE A 314 -3.39 -4.94 8.79
C ILE A 314 -4.52 -5.76 8.18
N LYS A 315 -5.70 -5.80 8.79
CA LYS A 315 -6.88 -6.49 8.26
C LYS A 315 -7.35 -5.91 6.92
N TYR A 316 -7.18 -4.60 6.73
CA TYR A 316 -7.56 -3.88 5.51
C TYR A 316 -6.39 -3.66 4.54
N HIS A 317 -5.23 -4.25 4.78
CA HIS A 317 -4.11 -4.18 3.84
C HIS A 317 -4.37 -5.03 2.59
N LEU A 318 -4.05 -4.51 1.39
CA LEU A 318 -4.26 -5.20 0.10
C LEU A 318 -3.71 -6.63 0.02
N ARG A 319 -2.63 -6.92 0.76
CA ARG A 319 -1.99 -8.25 0.81
C ARG A 319 -2.34 -9.08 2.02
N SER A 320 -3.26 -8.63 2.87
CA SER A 320 -3.52 -9.26 4.16
C SER A 320 -3.89 -10.74 4.01
N GLY A 321 -4.78 -11.08 3.08
CA GLY A 321 -5.11 -12.48 2.75
C GLY A 321 -3.94 -13.25 2.12
N VAL A 322 -3.32 -12.72 1.06
CA VAL A 322 -2.30 -13.44 0.30
C VAL A 322 -1.02 -13.71 1.11
N LYS A 323 -0.67 -12.82 2.03
CA LYS A 323 0.52 -12.94 2.89
C LYS A 323 0.19 -13.41 4.31
N SER A 324 -1.07 -13.76 4.59
CA SER A 324 -1.52 -14.15 5.94
C SER A 324 -1.03 -13.19 7.02
N LEU A 325 -1.26 -11.89 6.80
CA LEU A 325 -0.71 -10.83 7.65
C LEU A 325 -1.54 -10.60 8.92
N SER A 326 -2.85 -10.75 8.83
CA SER A 326 -3.80 -10.50 9.92
C SER A 326 -4.13 -11.81 10.65
N ALA A 327 -4.17 -11.77 11.98
CA ALA A 327 -4.65 -12.87 12.81
C ALA A 327 -6.17 -13.06 12.69
N GLU A 328 -6.89 -11.98 12.36
CA GLU A 328 -8.30 -12.00 12.00
C GLU A 328 -8.50 -12.20 10.49
N ASP A 329 -9.73 -12.58 10.11
CA ASP A 329 -10.15 -12.70 8.72
C ASP A 329 -9.91 -11.41 7.92
N PRO A 330 -9.03 -11.45 6.90
CA PRO A 330 -8.70 -10.29 6.08
C PRO A 330 -9.90 -9.76 5.28
N VAL A 331 -10.02 -8.44 5.18
CA VAL A 331 -11.07 -7.82 4.36
C VAL A 331 -10.71 -7.88 2.89
N ASN A 332 -11.62 -8.42 2.08
CA ASN A 332 -11.49 -8.37 0.63
C ASN A 332 -11.83 -6.97 0.11
N LEU A 333 -10.79 -6.17 -0.16
CA LEU A 333 -10.95 -4.78 -0.62
C LEU A 333 -11.69 -4.66 -1.96
N SER A 334 -11.63 -5.67 -2.84
CA SER A 334 -12.37 -5.68 -4.11
C SER A 334 -13.87 -5.83 -3.85
N GLU A 335 -14.23 -6.78 -3.00
CA GLU A 335 -15.61 -7.00 -2.57
C GLU A 335 -16.15 -5.79 -1.82
N LEU A 336 -15.41 -5.26 -0.85
CA LEU A 336 -15.75 -4.01 -0.14
C LEU A 336 -15.99 -2.85 -1.12
N SER A 337 -15.13 -2.70 -2.13
CA SER A 337 -15.29 -1.67 -3.16
C SER A 337 -16.55 -1.86 -3.99
N ASN A 338 -16.89 -3.10 -4.34
CA ASN A 338 -18.05 -3.39 -5.18
C ASN A 338 -19.35 -3.20 -4.39
N THR A 339 -19.39 -3.71 -3.16
CA THR A 339 -20.52 -3.58 -2.23
C THR A 339 -20.90 -2.12 -1.99
N TYR A 340 -19.90 -1.25 -1.78
CA TYR A 340 -20.13 0.16 -1.48
C TYR A 340 -19.85 1.10 -2.65
N SER A 341 -19.79 0.60 -3.89
CA SER A 341 -19.47 1.39 -5.09
C SER A 341 -20.41 2.60 -5.23
N THR A 342 -21.72 2.39 -5.10
CA THR A 342 -22.72 3.48 -5.16
C THR A 342 -22.54 4.53 -4.06
N HIS A 343 -22.16 4.11 -2.83
CA HIS A 343 -21.94 5.04 -1.72
C HIS A 343 -20.73 5.94 -2.01
N ILE A 344 -19.62 5.30 -2.43
CA ILE A 344 -18.40 6.00 -2.82
C ILE A 344 -18.68 7.00 -3.95
N ASP A 345 -19.37 6.56 -5.01
CA ASP A 345 -19.68 7.41 -6.16
C ASP A 345 -20.59 8.58 -5.79
N THR A 346 -21.54 8.37 -4.87
CA THR A 346 -22.46 9.42 -4.41
C THR A 346 -21.73 10.46 -3.57
N ILE A 347 -20.85 10.04 -2.66
CA ILE A 347 -20.04 10.95 -1.85
C ILE A 347 -19.05 11.73 -2.71
N LEU A 348 -18.37 11.08 -3.67
CA LEU A 348 -17.49 11.76 -4.62
C LEU A 348 -18.22 12.77 -5.49
N ALA A 349 -19.43 12.44 -5.93
CA ALA A 349 -20.28 13.36 -6.68
C ALA A 349 -20.64 14.58 -5.82
N PHE A 350 -21.11 14.36 -4.59
CA PHE A 350 -21.41 15.44 -3.64
C PHE A 350 -20.20 16.36 -3.43
N ILE A 351 -19.01 15.79 -3.18
CA ILE A 351 -17.79 16.58 -3.02
C ILE A 351 -17.51 17.43 -4.26
N SER A 352 -17.62 16.85 -5.46
CA SER A 352 -17.42 17.58 -6.71
C SER A 352 -18.42 18.72 -6.90
N LEU A 353 -19.71 18.46 -6.69
CA LEU A 353 -20.76 19.47 -6.83
C LEU A 353 -20.57 20.60 -5.81
N TYR A 354 -20.38 20.27 -4.53
CA TYR A 354 -20.15 21.25 -3.47
C TYR A 354 -18.99 22.18 -3.80
N MET A 355 -17.83 21.59 -4.12
CA MET A 355 -16.59 22.32 -4.40
C MET A 355 -16.66 23.24 -5.62
N ASN A 356 -17.56 22.98 -6.58
CA ASN A 356 -17.72 23.82 -7.77
C ASN A 356 -18.84 24.85 -7.63
N ILE A 357 -19.74 24.68 -6.66
CA ILE A 357 -20.87 25.59 -6.41
C ILE A 357 -20.53 26.65 -5.35
N PHE A 358 -19.75 26.26 -4.33
CA PHE A 358 -19.31 27.15 -3.26
C PHE A 358 -17.87 27.60 -3.47
N GLU A 359 -17.62 28.89 -3.27
CA GLU A 359 -16.29 29.49 -3.28
C GLU A 359 -15.61 29.33 -1.91
N ASP A 360 -14.29 29.44 -1.88
CA ASP A 360 -13.47 29.49 -0.64
C ASP A 360 -13.68 28.36 0.38
N THR A 361 -13.99 27.15 -0.09
CA THR A 361 -14.19 25.97 0.76
C THR A 361 -12.92 25.43 1.44
N GLY A 362 -11.74 26.02 1.17
CA GLY A 362 -10.44 25.50 1.62
C GLY A 362 -9.99 24.20 0.92
N GLY A 363 -10.85 23.57 0.11
CA GLY A 363 -10.63 22.26 -0.49
C GLY A 363 -10.15 22.26 -1.93
N ASN A 364 -9.76 23.40 -2.51
CA ASN A 364 -9.49 23.51 -3.97
C ASN A 364 -8.44 22.51 -4.49
N PHE A 365 -7.50 22.09 -3.64
CA PHE A 365 -6.53 21.04 -3.95
C PHE A 365 -7.16 19.67 -4.20
N LEU A 366 -8.34 19.38 -3.61
CA LEU A 366 -9.06 18.12 -3.79
C LEU A 366 -9.52 17.95 -5.25
N LEU A 367 -9.89 19.03 -5.94
CA LEU A 367 -10.31 18.98 -7.35
C LEU A 367 -9.19 18.54 -8.31
N GLN A 368 -7.93 18.55 -7.86
CA GLN A 368 -6.80 18.01 -8.63
C GLN A 368 -6.73 16.48 -8.55
N HIS A 369 -7.47 15.86 -7.63
CA HIS A 369 -7.44 14.43 -7.41
C HIS A 369 -8.28 13.68 -8.46
N SER A 370 -7.65 12.77 -9.20
CA SER A 370 -8.27 12.07 -10.36
C SER A 370 -9.50 11.22 -10.03
N LYS A 371 -9.69 10.85 -8.76
CA LYS A 371 -10.87 10.12 -8.27
C LYS A 371 -12.12 11.01 -8.13
N ILE A 372 -11.97 12.34 -8.01
CA ILE A 372 -13.12 13.23 -7.92
C ILE A 372 -13.69 13.41 -9.32
N PRO A 373 -14.98 13.14 -9.56
CA PRO A 373 -15.57 13.26 -10.87
C PRO A 373 -15.51 14.71 -11.34
N LYS A 374 -15.24 14.91 -12.63
CA LYS A 374 -15.24 16.24 -13.23
C LYS A 374 -16.64 16.83 -13.18
N PHE A 375 -16.75 18.08 -12.78
CA PHE A 375 -17.97 18.84 -12.87
C PHE A 375 -18.36 19.05 -14.35
N ASN A 376 -19.52 18.51 -14.74
CA ASN A 376 -20.06 18.59 -16.10
C ASN A 376 -21.56 18.28 -16.11
N ASP A 377 -22.22 18.55 -17.24
CA ASP A 377 -23.66 18.35 -17.42
C ASP A 377 -24.13 16.92 -17.09
N LYS A 378 -23.33 15.89 -17.37
CA LYS A 378 -23.70 14.50 -17.06
C LYS A 378 -23.72 14.24 -15.56
N LEU A 379 -22.78 14.81 -14.81
CA LEU A 379 -22.75 14.71 -13.35
C LEU A 379 -23.97 15.44 -12.76
N ILE A 380 -24.24 16.65 -13.26
CA ILE A 380 -25.38 17.48 -12.84
C ILE A 380 -26.70 16.77 -13.13
N GLU A 381 -26.87 16.19 -14.32
CA GLU A 381 -28.07 15.45 -14.70
C GLU A 381 -28.27 14.21 -13.82
N LYS A 382 -27.19 13.45 -13.56
CA LYS A 382 -27.24 12.24 -12.73
C LYS A 382 -27.62 12.54 -11.27
N TYR A 383 -27.16 13.66 -10.72
CA TYR A 383 -27.40 14.04 -9.32
C TYR A 383 -28.17 15.37 -9.23
N ARG A 384 -29.18 15.56 -10.09
CA ARG A 384 -29.93 16.82 -10.25
C ARG A 384 -30.48 17.37 -8.94
N SER A 385 -31.16 16.53 -8.17
CA SER A 385 -31.75 16.93 -6.88
C SER A 385 -30.70 17.47 -5.90
N MET A 386 -29.54 16.81 -5.82
CA MET A 386 -28.42 17.25 -4.98
C MET A 386 -27.82 18.57 -5.48
N TYR A 387 -27.64 18.71 -6.80
CA TYR A 387 -27.17 19.95 -7.40
C TYR A 387 -28.14 21.11 -7.13
N ASP A 388 -29.43 20.93 -7.38
CA ASP A 388 -30.46 21.97 -7.24
C ASP A 388 -30.51 22.47 -5.79
N SER A 389 -30.40 21.56 -4.84
CA SER A 389 -30.34 21.90 -3.42
C SER A 389 -29.10 22.72 -3.06
N LEU A 390 -27.94 22.43 -3.66
CA LEU A 390 -26.70 23.19 -3.42
C LEU A 390 -26.75 24.56 -4.11
N GLU A 391 -27.30 24.62 -5.32
CA GLU A 391 -27.46 25.85 -6.09
C GLU A 391 -28.41 26.83 -5.38
N GLU A 392 -29.55 26.35 -4.86
CA GLU A 392 -30.49 27.19 -4.11
C GLU A 392 -29.81 27.88 -2.91
N VAL A 393 -29.00 27.13 -2.15
CA VAL A 393 -28.24 27.68 -1.02
C VAL A 393 -27.20 28.69 -1.51
N SER A 394 -26.45 28.36 -2.57
CA SER A 394 -25.45 29.25 -3.16
C SER A 394 -26.04 30.56 -3.66
N GLU A 395 -27.20 30.53 -4.32
CA GLU A 395 -27.91 31.72 -4.77
C GLU A 395 -28.36 32.62 -3.61
N LYS A 396 -28.89 32.01 -2.53
CA LYS A 396 -29.24 32.76 -1.32
C LYS A 396 -28.01 33.44 -0.72
N VAL A 397 -26.92 32.71 -0.54
CA VAL A 397 -25.64 33.25 -0.03
C VAL A 397 -25.14 34.41 -0.90
N LYS A 398 -25.10 34.23 -2.24
CA LYS A 398 -24.69 35.28 -3.19
C LYS A 398 -25.56 36.53 -3.07
N SER A 399 -26.87 36.37 -2.92
CA SER A 399 -27.79 37.51 -2.77
C SER A 399 -27.55 38.34 -1.51
N TYR A 400 -27.01 37.74 -0.44
CA TYR A 400 -26.61 38.48 0.77
C TYR A 400 -25.19 39.04 0.66
N LYS A 401 -24.27 38.32 0.02
CA LYS A 401 -22.92 38.83 -0.30
C LYS A 401 -22.98 40.09 -1.16
N GLU A 402 -23.86 40.16 -2.15
CA GLU A 402 -24.11 41.36 -2.96
C GLU A 402 -24.60 42.56 -2.12
N LYS A 403 -25.18 42.31 -0.95
CA LYS A 403 -25.60 43.32 0.03
C LYS A 403 -24.50 43.64 1.06
N ASN A 404 -23.29 43.12 0.87
CA ASN A 404 -22.13 43.25 1.76
C ASN A 404 -22.35 42.69 3.18
N TRP A 405 -23.13 41.60 3.30
CA TRP A 405 -23.19 40.86 4.56
C TRP A 405 -21.93 40.01 4.73
N ASP A 406 -21.47 39.86 5.97
CA ASP A 406 -20.39 38.94 6.29
C ASP A 406 -20.90 37.48 6.40
N ASP A 407 -19.98 36.52 6.43
CA ASP A 407 -20.35 35.10 6.41
C ASP A 407 -21.11 34.66 7.65
N GLU A 408 -20.75 35.18 8.83
CA GLU A 408 -21.37 34.80 10.11
C GLU A 408 -22.82 35.28 10.17
N ASP A 409 -23.08 36.52 9.74
CA ASP A 409 -24.41 37.11 9.65
C ASP A 409 -25.30 36.34 8.65
N ILE A 410 -24.73 35.96 7.49
CA ILE A 410 -25.44 35.17 6.47
C ILE A 410 -25.84 33.81 7.05
N VAL A 411 -24.90 33.11 7.69
CA VAL A 411 -25.15 31.81 8.30
C VAL A 411 -26.21 31.93 9.38
N SER A 412 -26.07 32.86 10.32
CA SER A 412 -27.04 33.05 11.40
C SER A 412 -28.46 33.35 10.89
N ARG A 413 -28.57 34.11 9.78
CA ARG A 413 -29.85 34.45 9.17
C ARG A 413 -30.52 33.25 8.49
N LEU A 414 -29.74 32.47 7.76
CA LEU A 414 -30.24 31.38 6.91
C LEU A 414 -30.37 30.05 7.66
N GLU A 415 -29.57 29.81 8.69
CA GLU A 415 -29.62 28.58 9.51
C GLU A 415 -31.00 28.38 10.14
N GLY A 416 -31.66 29.48 10.56
CA GLY A 416 -33.04 29.43 11.09
C GLY A 416 -34.12 29.07 10.06
N GLU A 417 -33.80 29.02 8.76
CA GLU A 417 -34.71 28.61 7.69
C GLU A 417 -34.56 27.12 7.34
N VAL A 418 -33.48 26.47 7.78
CA VAL A 418 -33.16 25.07 7.48
C VAL A 418 -33.74 24.16 8.57
N ASN A 419 -34.78 23.38 8.24
CA ASN A 419 -35.45 22.46 9.19
C ASN A 419 -34.86 21.04 9.18
N THR A 420 -33.74 20.82 8.50
CA THR A 420 -33.08 19.51 8.36
C THR A 420 -31.65 19.59 8.86
N PRO A 421 -31.06 18.50 9.39
CA PRO A 421 -29.66 18.47 9.75
C PRO A 421 -28.77 18.94 8.59
N SER A 422 -27.81 19.82 8.89
CA SER A 422 -26.85 20.27 7.90
C SER A 422 -25.72 19.25 7.70
N LEU A 423 -24.90 19.47 6.66
CA LEU A 423 -23.64 18.75 6.49
C LEU A 423 -22.75 18.93 7.73
N TYR A 424 -22.66 20.16 8.25
CA TYR A 424 -21.88 20.49 9.45
C TYR A 424 -22.34 19.65 10.65
N ASP A 425 -23.64 19.66 10.96
CA ASP A 425 -24.18 18.93 12.12
C ASP A 425 -23.90 17.44 12.02
N SER A 426 -24.04 16.89 10.82
CA SER A 426 -23.82 15.47 10.56
C SER A 426 -22.35 15.10 10.74
N VAL A 427 -21.42 15.93 10.27
CA VAL A 427 -19.98 15.69 10.45
C VAL A 427 -19.54 15.90 11.90
N MET A 428 -20.03 16.94 12.59
CA MET A 428 -19.74 17.13 14.02
C MET A 428 -20.25 15.95 14.86
N ARG A 429 -21.43 15.40 14.54
CA ARG A 429 -21.94 14.16 15.16
C ARG A 429 -20.97 13.00 14.96
N MET A 430 -20.40 12.84 13.76
CA MET A 430 -19.41 11.79 13.49
C MET A 430 -18.09 12.03 14.21
N ARG A 431 -17.60 13.27 14.26
CA ARG A 431 -16.39 13.64 15.01
C ARG A 431 -16.54 13.33 16.50
N GLU A 432 -17.71 13.60 17.09
CA GLU A 432 -17.98 13.25 18.48
C GLU A 432 -18.06 11.72 18.70
N LEU A 433 -18.73 11.01 17.79
CA LEU A 433 -18.86 9.55 17.86
C LEU A 433 -17.51 8.84 17.75
N PHE A 434 -16.60 9.36 16.92
CA PHE A 434 -15.28 8.82 16.63
C PHE A 434 -14.16 9.75 17.12
N LYS A 435 -14.35 10.38 18.28
CA LYS A 435 -13.41 11.39 18.82
C LYS A 435 -11.99 10.88 18.99
N ASP A 436 -11.84 9.59 19.30
CA ASP A 436 -10.53 8.94 19.50
C ASP A 436 -9.68 8.94 18.21
N ASP A 437 -10.28 9.15 17.04
CA ASP A 437 -9.58 9.23 15.75
C ASP A 437 -9.08 10.66 15.43
N TYR A 438 -9.43 11.64 16.26
CA TYR A 438 -9.06 13.06 16.09
C TYR A 438 -8.08 13.57 17.16
N GLU A 439 -7.76 12.75 18.17
CA GLU A 439 -6.73 12.97 19.20
C GLU A 439 -5.38 12.37 18.76
#